data_AF-A0A945VDD3-F1
#
_entry.id   AF-A0A945VDD3-F1
#
_cell.length_a   1.000
_cell.length_b   1.000
_cell.length_c   1.000
_cell.angle_alpha   90.00
_cell.angle_beta   90.00
_cell.angle_gamma   90.00
#
_symmetry.space_group_name_H-M   'P 1'
#
loop_
_entity.id
_entity.type
_entity.pdbx_description
1 polymer ?
#
loop_
_entity_poly.entity_id
_entity_poly.type
_entity_poly.pdbx_seq_one_letter_code
_entity_poly.pdbx_strand_id
1 'polypeptide(L)'
;MSNTKNNHMEDSYHITGYAEHFGTWVSLILLTFMTVFISVFGADLNTLTVATALFIASVKALVVAYYFMHLKYDPKIYRIMILIVMSMFVIFLIMLIFDYLTR
;
A
#
# COMPACT_ATOMS: atom_id res chain seq x y z
N MET A 1 48.53 -35.26 -9.24
CA MET A 1 47.24 -35.49 -8.57
C MET A 1 46.67 -34.12 -8.21
N SER A 2 45.67 -33.66 -8.96
CA SER A 2 45.13 -32.30 -8.93
C SER A 2 44.40 -32.03 -7.61
N ASN A 3 44.85 -31.03 -6.86
CA ASN A 3 44.20 -30.54 -5.65
C ASN A 3 42.99 -29.69 -6.04
N THR A 4 41.83 -30.33 -6.21
CA THR A 4 40.55 -29.66 -6.44
C THR A 4 40.11 -28.96 -5.15
N LYS A 5 40.39 -27.66 -5.10
CA LYS A 5 39.91 -26.74 -4.07
C LYS A 5 38.39 -26.60 -4.25
N ASN A 6 37.62 -27.37 -3.47
CA ASN A 6 36.17 -27.30 -3.42
C ASN A 6 35.77 -25.97 -2.77
N ASN A 7 35.54 -24.95 -3.60
CA ASN A 7 34.94 -23.69 -3.17
C ASN A 7 33.44 -23.96 -2.99
N HIS A 8 33.03 -24.30 -1.77
CA HIS A 8 31.62 -24.28 -1.38
C HIS A 8 31.14 -22.83 -1.52
N MET A 9 30.31 -22.59 -2.52
CA MET A 9 29.57 -21.35 -2.68
C MET A 9 28.55 -21.32 -1.54
N GLU A 10 28.81 -20.50 -0.52
CA GLU A 10 27.79 -20.06 0.43
C GLU A 10 26.77 -19.25 -0.37
N ASP A 11 25.67 -19.89 -0.76
CA ASP A 11 24.47 -19.19 -1.18
C ASP A 11 23.93 -18.44 0.03
N SER A 12 24.46 -17.23 0.26
CA SER A 12 23.94 -16.29 1.22
C SER A 12 22.57 -15.83 0.73
N TYR A 13 21.53 -16.55 1.15
CA TYR A 13 20.12 -16.20 1.00
C TYR A 13 19.91 -14.77 1.53
N HIS A 14 19.91 -13.78 0.63
CA HIS A 14 19.50 -12.41 0.94
C HIS A 14 17.98 -12.40 1.15
N ILE A 15 17.55 -12.89 2.31
CA ILE A 15 16.21 -12.66 2.84
C ILE A 15 16.07 -11.16 3.09
N THR A 16 15.28 -10.49 2.27
CA THR A 16 14.82 -9.12 2.51
C THR A 16 14.26 -9.06 3.93
N GLY A 17 14.83 -8.18 4.77
CA GLY A 17 14.60 -8.22 6.21
C GLY A 17 13.12 -8.12 6.56
N TYR A 18 12.61 -9.11 7.31
CA TYR A 18 11.25 -9.16 7.86
C TYR A 18 10.78 -7.88 8.57
N ALA A 19 11.72 -7.02 8.97
CA ALA A 19 11.47 -5.73 9.59
C ALA A 19 10.60 -4.78 8.75
N GLU A 20 10.77 -4.75 7.43
CA GLU A 20 9.99 -3.85 6.55
C GLU A 20 8.53 -4.28 6.45
N HIS A 21 8.30 -5.59 6.37
CA HIS A 21 6.96 -6.18 6.38
C HIS A 21 6.26 -5.98 7.73
N PHE A 22 7.00 -6.08 8.83
CA PHE A 22 6.46 -5.86 10.17
C PHE A 22 6.06 -4.39 10.40
N GLY A 23 6.87 -3.42 9.97
CA GLY A 23 6.53 -1.99 10.05
C GLY A 23 5.27 -1.65 9.25
N THR A 24 5.10 -2.29 8.08
CA THR A 24 3.90 -2.11 7.25
C THR A 24 2.66 -2.70 7.90
N TRP A 25 2.79 -3.89 8.50
CA TRP A 25 1.71 -4.55 9.23
C TRP A 25 1.16 -3.67 10.37
N VAL A 26 2.06 -3.08 11.18
CA VAL A 26 1.66 -2.14 12.25
C VAL A 26 0.95 -0.91 11.69
N SER A 27 1.48 -0.32 10.61
CA SER A 27 0.86 0.84 9.94
C SER A 27 -0.58 0.52 9.49
N LEU A 28 -0.79 -0.62 8.83
CA LEU A 28 -2.11 -1.03 8.36
C LEU A 28 -3.11 -1.28 9.48
N ILE A 29 -2.66 -1.85 10.60
CA ILE A 29 -3.48 -2.03 11.80
C ILE A 29 -3.90 -0.66 12.35
N LEU A 30 -2.97 0.28 12.48
CA LEU A 30 -3.24 1.61 13.00
C LEU A 30 -4.24 2.37 12.11
N LEU A 31 -4.03 2.35 10.79
CA LEU A 31 -4.98 2.97 9.85
C LEU A 31 -6.36 2.28 9.87
N THR A 32 -6.43 0.99 10.21
CA THR A 32 -7.69 0.26 10.33
C THR A 32 -8.45 0.64 11.58
N PHE A 33 -7.77 0.74 12.73
CA PHE A 33 -8.37 1.30 13.94
C PHE A 33 -8.88 2.72 13.70
N MET A 34 -8.12 3.56 12.99
CA MET A 34 -8.55 4.91 12.63
C MET A 34 -9.82 4.91 11.78
N THR A 35 -9.95 3.98 10.83
CA THR A 35 -11.17 3.87 9.99
C THR A 35 -12.38 3.46 10.82
N VAL A 36 -12.22 2.44 11.68
CA VAL A 36 -13.31 1.96 12.55
C VAL A 36 -13.74 3.05 13.52
N PHE A 37 -12.79 3.78 14.10
CA PHE A 37 -13.09 4.90 15.00
C PHE A 37 -13.89 6.00 14.29
N ILE A 38 -13.48 6.40 13.09
CA ILE A 38 -14.24 7.38 12.28
C ILE A 38 -15.65 6.86 11.97
N SER A 39 -15.79 5.58 11.65
CA SER A 39 -17.07 4.97 11.28
C SER A 39 -18.04 4.88 12.47
N VAL A 40 -17.53 4.53 13.66
CA VAL A 40 -18.33 4.31 14.87
C VAL A 40 -18.66 5.64 15.58
N PHE A 41 -17.73 6.59 15.62
CA PHE A 41 -17.91 7.85 16.35
C PHE A 41 -18.34 9.04 15.46
N GLY A 42 -18.18 8.96 14.13
CA GLY A 42 -18.51 10.03 13.19
C GLY A 42 -19.91 9.96 12.57
N ALA A 43 -20.85 9.27 13.22
CA ALA A 43 -22.13 8.82 12.64
C ALA A 43 -23.13 9.93 12.23
N ASP A 44 -22.86 11.21 12.49
CA ASP A 44 -23.84 12.28 12.24
C ASP A 44 -23.89 12.78 10.79
N LEU A 45 -22.89 12.48 9.95
CA LEU A 45 -22.83 12.94 8.56
C LEU A 45 -22.62 11.77 7.58
N ASN A 46 -23.72 11.07 7.25
CA ASN A 46 -23.72 9.86 6.42
C ASN A 46 -22.90 9.98 5.11
N THR A 47 -22.98 11.12 4.43
CA THR A 47 -22.22 11.39 3.19
C THR A 47 -20.74 11.71 3.44
N LEU A 48 -20.42 12.44 4.51
CA LEU A 48 -19.05 12.83 4.83
C LEU A 48 -18.22 11.65 5.35
N THR A 49 -18.89 10.68 5.98
CA THR A 49 -18.29 9.44 6.47
C THR A 49 -17.77 8.57 5.33
N VAL A 50 -18.51 8.46 4.22
CA VAL A 50 -18.09 7.67 3.05
C VAL A 50 -16.86 8.28 2.37
N ALA A 51 -16.87 9.60 2.15
CA ALA A 51 -15.72 10.31 1.57
C ALA A 51 -14.47 10.13 2.43
N THR A 52 -14.62 10.22 3.75
CA THR A 52 -13.52 10.03 4.71
C THR A 52 -13.00 8.59 4.71
N ALA A 53 -13.90 7.59 4.66
CA ALA A 53 -13.52 6.18 4.58
C ALA A 53 -12.73 5.87 3.30
N LEU A 54 -13.16 6.40 2.15
CA LEU A 54 -12.44 6.27 0.87
C LEU A 54 -11.06 6.94 0.89
N PHE A 55 -10.95 8.11 1.53
CA PHE A 55 -9.66 8.77 1.70
C PHE A 55 -8.69 7.91 2.52
N ILE A 56 -9.14 7.38 3.66
CA ILE A 56 -8.31 6.52 4.51
C ILE A 56 -7.93 5.22 3.76
N ALA A 57 -8.86 4.63 3.01
CA ALA A 57 -8.58 3.47 2.18
C ALA A 57 -7.50 3.75 1.12
N SER A 58 -7.53 4.94 0.51
CA SER A 58 -6.51 5.36 -0.47
C SER A 58 -5.12 5.49 0.17
N VAL A 59 -5.03 6.04 1.38
CA VAL A 59 -3.76 6.13 2.13
C VAL A 59 -3.24 4.73 2.46
N LYS A 60 -4.10 3.80 2.91
CA LYS A 60 -3.71 2.40 3.15
C LYS A 60 -3.13 1.76 1.88
N ALA A 61 -3.81 1.92 0.75
CA ALA A 61 -3.35 1.36 -0.53
C ALA A 61 -1.96 1.92 -0.92
N LEU A 62 -1.70 3.21 -0.66
CA LEU A 62 -0.42 3.83 -0.94
C LEU A 62 0.70 3.29 -0.04
N VAL A 63 0.42 3.07 1.25
CA VAL A 63 1.36 2.42 2.18
C VAL A 63 1.67 1.00 1.73
N VAL A 64 0.67 0.20 1.35
CA VAL A 64 0.89 -1.16 0.82
C VAL A 64 1.73 -1.12 -0.46
N ALA A 65 1.38 -0.25 -1.41
CA ALA A 65 2.10 -0.11 -2.67
C ALA A 65 3.56 0.30 -2.48
N TYR A 66 3.84 1.18 -1.51
CA TYR A 66 5.20 1.65 -1.26
C TYR A 66 6.08 0.61 -0.57
N TYR A 67 5.54 -0.10 0.44
CA TYR A 67 6.32 -1.00 1.28
C TYR A 67 6.22 -2.49 0.89
N PHE A 68 5.03 -3.02 0.61
CA PHE A 68 4.86 -4.44 0.25
C PHE A 68 5.18 -4.72 -1.21
N MET A 69 4.91 -3.77 -2.11
CA MET A 69 5.20 -3.92 -3.54
C MET A 69 6.67 -3.65 -3.89
N HIS A 70 7.54 -3.52 -2.87
CA HIS A 70 8.98 -3.33 -2.99
C HIS A 70 9.38 -2.15 -3.91
N LEU A 71 8.47 -1.21 -4.15
CA LEU A 71 8.63 -0.04 -5.02
C LEU A 71 9.76 0.90 -4.61
N LYS A 72 10.19 0.81 -3.36
CA LYS A 72 11.36 1.52 -2.82
C LYS A 72 12.68 0.98 -3.39
N TYR A 73 12.73 -0.30 -3.72
CA TYR A 73 13.93 -1.03 -4.14
C TYR A 73 13.85 -1.53 -5.60
N ASP A 74 12.66 -1.56 -6.18
CA ASP A 74 12.42 -1.94 -7.56
C ASP A 74 12.78 -0.82 -8.58
N PRO A 75 13.07 -1.18 -9.85
CA PRO A 75 13.41 -0.22 -10.88
C PRO A 75 12.28 0.78 -11.12
N LYS A 76 12.67 2.01 -11.53
CA LYS A 76 11.79 3.17 -11.72
C LYS A 76 10.54 2.91 -12.59
N ILE A 77 10.58 1.87 -13.43
CA ILE A 77 9.47 1.42 -14.28
C ILE A 77 8.21 1.06 -13.46
N TYR A 78 8.35 0.35 -12.34
CA TYR A 78 7.22 -0.06 -11.51
C TYR A 78 6.55 1.15 -10.83
N ARG A 79 7.35 2.16 -10.48
CA ARG A 79 6.84 3.43 -9.92
C ARG A 79 5.99 4.19 -10.93
N ILE A 80 6.39 4.20 -12.21
CA ILE A 80 5.60 4.81 -13.29
C ILE A 80 4.29 4.04 -13.51
N MET A 81 4.33 2.71 -13.45
CA MET A 81 3.17 1.87 -13.71
C MET A 81 2.10 2.03 -12.62
N ILE A 82 2.51 2.07 -11.34
CA ILE A 82 1.62 2.38 -10.22
C ILE A 82 1.06 3.79 -10.32
N LEU A 83 1.85 4.77 -10.77
CA LEU A 83 1.37 6.14 -10.95
C LEU A 83 0.25 6.22 -12.00
N ILE A 84 0.36 5.45 -13.09
CA ILE A 84 -0.69 5.34 -14.12
C ILE A 84 -1.97 4.73 -13.53
N VAL A 85 -1.85 3.62 -12.80
CA VAL A 85 -3.00 2.95 -12.16
C VAL A 85 -3.66 3.87 -11.11
N MET A 86 -2.86 4.55 -10.29
CA MET A 86 -3.38 5.49 -9.28
C MET A 86 -4.05 6.70 -9.94
N SER A 87 -3.53 7.18 -11.08
CA SER A 87 -4.18 8.25 -11.84
C SER A 87 -5.56 7.82 -12.36
N MET A 88 -5.67 6.60 -12.90
CA MET A 88 -6.95 6.04 -13.31
C MET A 88 -7.93 5.88 -12.13
N PHE A 89 -7.44 5.39 -10.99
CA PHE A 89 -8.24 5.28 -9.77
C PHE A 89 -8.80 6.63 -9.32
N VAL A 90 -7.99 7.69 -9.32
CA VAL A 90 -8.44 9.05 -8.96
C VAL A 90 -9.51 9.56 -9.93
N ILE A 91 -9.35 9.32 -11.24
CA ILE A 91 -10.36 9.71 -12.25
C ILE A 91 -11.70 9.02 -11.94
N PHE A 92 -11.71 7.72 -11.68
CA PHE A 92 -12.92 7.00 -11.31
C PHE A 92 -13.52 7.49 -9.99
N LEU A 93 -12.68 7.85 -9.02
CA LEU A 93 -13.14 8.36 -7.72
C LEU A 93 -13.83 9.73 -7.87
N ILE A 94 -13.28 10.62 -8.70
CA ILE A 94 -13.91 11.91 -9.01
C ILE A 94 -15.25 11.68 -9.72
N MET A 95 -15.29 10.78 -10.71
CA MET A 95 -16.52 10.43 -11.43
C MET A 95 -17.59 9.88 -10.48
N LEU A 96 -17.21 8.99 -9.56
CA LEU A 96 -18.10 8.42 -8.54
C LEU A 96 -18.68 9.50 -7.61
N ILE A 97 -17.84 10.43 -7.14
CA ILE A 97 -18.32 11.52 -6.26
C ILE A 97 -19.29 12.41 -7.03
N PHE A 98 -18.98 12.74 -8.29
CA PHE A 98 -19.86 13.58 -9.11
C PHE A 98 -21.21 12.92 -9.38
N ASP A 99 -21.23 11.63 -9.68
CA ASP A 99 -22.45 10.82 -9.85
C ASP A 99 -23.28 10.78 -8.56
N TYR A 100 -22.63 10.55 -7.41
CA TYR A 100 -23.29 10.53 -6.11
C TYR A 100 -23.88 11.89 -5.72
N LEU A 101 -23.20 12.99 -6.04
CA LEU A 101 -23.65 14.35 -5.71
C LEU A 101 -24.80 14.84 -6.62
N THR A 102 -24.88 14.29 -7.84
CA THR A 102 -25.89 14.66 -8.84
C THR A 102 -27.19 13.84 -8.70
N ARG A 103 -27.15 12.74 -7.94
CA ARG A 103 -28.29 11.86 -7.66
C ARG A 103 -29.06 12.28 -6.40
#